data_AF-A0A9X3F5J7-F1
#
_entry.id   AF-A0A9X3F5J7-F1
#
_cell.length_a   1.000
_cell.length_b   1.000
_cell.length_c   1.000
_cell.angle_alpha   90.00
_cell.angle_beta   90.00
_cell.angle_gamma   90.00
#
_symmetry.space_group_name_H-M   'P 1'
#
loop_
_entity.id
_entity.type
_entity.pdbx_description
1 polymer ?
#
loop_
_entity_poly.entity_id
_entity_poly.type
_entity_poly.pdbx_seq_one_letter_code
_entity_poly.pdbx_strand_id
1 'polypeptide(L)' 'MNDQIDRDKKLREAELANADEAVEELGRQGFTHRRCLRCDGRLGVDDRGCGYTVYCETQNCLRLTFRGI' A
#
# COMPACT_ATOMS: atom_id res chain seq x y z
N MET A 1 -22.97 -15.07 -9.18
CA MET A 1 -22.18 -14.69 -7.98
C MET A 1 -20.67 -14.65 -8.28
N ASN A 2 -20.23 -14.10 -9.44
CA ASN A 2 -18.80 -14.00 -9.80
C ASN A 2 -18.27 -12.56 -9.83
N ASP A 3 -19.16 -11.56 -9.82
CA ASP A 3 -18.81 -10.15 -10.01
C ASP A 3 -18.15 -9.52 -8.78
N GLN A 4 -18.51 -9.98 -7.58
CA GLN A 4 -17.94 -9.48 -6.32
C GLN A 4 -16.46 -9.88 -6.14
N ILE A 5 -16.10 -11.11 -6.55
CA ILE A 5 -14.75 -11.67 -6.39
C ILE A 5 -13.76 -10.97 -7.33
N ASP A 6 -14.19 -10.67 -8.57
CA ASP A 6 -13.37 -9.96 -9.54
C ASP A 6 -13.05 -8.52 -9.08
N ARG A 7 -14.04 -7.82 -8.50
CA ARG A 7 -13.84 -6.47 -7.95
C ARG A 7 -12.86 -6.45 -6.78
N ASP A 8 -13.00 -7.38 -5.83
CA ASP A 8 -12.12 -7.44 -4.66
C ASP A 8 -10.67 -7.76 -5.06
N LYS A 9 -10.51 -8.68 -6.02
CA LYS A 9 -9.19 -9.01 -6.58
C LYS A 9 -8.53 -7.79 -7.27
N LYS A 10 -9.27 -7.08 -8.12
CA LYS A 10 -8.77 -5.87 -8.79
C LYS A 10 -8.38 -4.77 -7.80
N LEU A 11 -9.18 -4.58 -6.75
CA LEU A 11 -8.86 -3.63 -5.69
C LEU A 11 -7.54 -4.03 -4.99
N ARG A 12 -7.39 -5.32 -4.65
CA ARG A 12 -6.16 -5.84 -4.04
C ARG A 12 -4.93 -5.63 -4.93
N GLU A 13 -5.05 -5.86 -6.23
CA GLU A 13 -3.97 -5.63 -7.21
C GLU A 13 -3.60 -4.14 -7.30
N ALA A 14 -4.60 -3.25 -7.31
CA ALA A 14 -4.37 -1.81 -7.28
C ALA A 14 -3.74 -1.34 -5.96
N GLU A 15 -4.14 -1.93 -4.82
CA GLU A 15 -3.53 -1.63 -3.52
C GLU A 15 -2.06 -2.05 -3.46
N LEU A 16 -1.70 -3.18 -4.05
CA LEU A 16 -0.32 -3.64 -4.16
C LEU A 16 0.52 -2.72 -5.05
N ALA A 17 0.01 -2.37 -6.24
CA ALA A 17 0.70 -1.44 -7.15
C ALA A 17 0.91 -0.06 -6.52
N ASN A 18 -0.13 0.48 -5.87
CA ASN A 18 -0.05 1.77 -5.18
C ASN A 18 0.92 1.74 -3.99
N ALA A 19 1.05 0.59 -3.30
CA ALA A 19 2.04 0.41 -2.24
C ALA A 19 3.47 0.33 -2.78
N ASP A 20 3.68 -0.33 -3.92
CA ASP A 20 4.98 -0.40 -4.60
C ASP A 20 5.45 1.00 -5.03
N GLU A 21 4.57 1.75 -5.70
CA GLU A 21 4.83 3.14 -6.08
C GLU A 21 5.09 4.03 -4.86
N ALA A 22 4.39 3.81 -3.75
CA ALA A 22 4.60 4.58 -2.52
C ALA A 22 6.01 4.38 -1.96
N VAL A 23 6.52 3.15 -2.00
CA VAL A 23 7.88 2.80 -1.56
C VAL A 23 8.92 3.36 -2.53
N GLU A 24 8.69 3.26 -3.84
CA GLU A 24 9.57 3.87 -4.84
C GLU A 24 9.68 5.40 -4.65
N GLU A 25 8.56 6.09 -4.44
CA GLU A 25 8.57 7.54 -4.17
C GLU A 25 9.32 7.88 -2.89
N LEU A 26 9.08 7.12 -1.81
CA LEU A 26 9.81 7.28 -0.56
C LEU A 26 11.31 7.08 -0.76
N GLY A 27 11.72 6.05 -1.51
CA GLY A 27 13.12 5.77 -1.81
C GLY A 27 13.80 6.85 -2.66
N ARG A 28 13.06 7.51 -3.55
CA ARG A 28 13.59 8.58 -4.42
C ARG A 28 13.59 9.96 -3.79
N GLN A 29 12.53 10.32 -3.06
CA GLN A 29 12.29 11.69 -2.56
C GLN A 29 12.34 11.80 -1.04
N GLY A 30 12.33 10.69 -0.31
CA GLY A 30 12.25 10.64 1.15
C GLY A 30 10.83 10.77 1.72
N PHE A 31 9.82 10.98 0.88
CA PHE A 31 8.41 11.04 1.28
C PHE A 31 7.52 10.43 0.16
N THR A 32 6.30 10.03 0.51
CA THR A 32 5.30 9.57 -0.47
C THR A 32 4.04 10.45 -0.41
N HIS A 33 3.50 10.77 -1.58
CA HIS A 33 2.21 11.46 -1.71
C HIS A 33 1.04 10.49 -1.95
N ARG A 34 1.32 9.18 -2.00
CA ARG A 34 0.30 8.17 -2.26
C ARG A 34 -0.72 8.11 -1.12
N ARG A 35 -1.98 7.90 -1.52
CA ARG A 35 -3.14 7.79 -0.64
C ARG A 35 -3.72 6.39 -0.70
N CYS A 36 -4.41 6.00 0.36
CA CYS A 36 -5.08 4.72 0.45
C CYS A 36 -6.31 4.71 -0.48
N LEU A 37 -6.39 3.73 -1.39
CA LEU A 37 -7.50 3.61 -2.34
C LEU A 37 -8.86 3.31 -1.66
N ARG A 38 -8.86 2.90 -0.40
CA ARG A 38 -10.09 2.59 0.36
C ARG A 38 -10.67 3.79 1.09
N CYS A 39 -9.83 4.64 1.69
CA CYS A 39 -10.27 5.69 2.60
C CYS A 39 -9.69 7.07 2.28
N ASP A 40 -8.89 7.20 1.22
CA ASP A 40 -8.13 8.40 0.84
C ASP A 40 -7.14 8.90 1.92
N GLY A 41 -6.94 8.13 3.00
CA GLY A 41 -5.97 8.44 4.04
C GLY A 41 -4.53 8.39 3.53
N ARG A 42 -3.63 9.13 4.17
CA ARG A 42 -2.21 9.12 3.84
C ARG A 42 -1.60 7.73 4.10
N LEU A 43 -0.70 7.33 3.20
CA LEU A 43 0.09 6.12 3.37
C LEU A 43 1.43 6.43 4.03
N GLY A 44 1.79 5.60 5.00
CA GLY A 44 3.11 5.52 5.59
C GLY A 44 3.83 4.27 5.11
N VAL A 45 5.16 4.36 5.02
CA VAL A 45 6.03 3.23 4.70
C VAL A 45 7.02 3.08 5.85
N ASP A 46 7.02 1.91 6.49
CA ASP A 46 7.94 1.54 7.57
C ASP A 46 8.98 0.57 6.98
N ASP A 47 10.17 1.08 6.68
CA ASP A 47 11.30 0.26 6.25
C ASP A 47 12.04 -0.32 7.48
N ARG A 48 12.26 -1.63 7.49
CA ARG A 48 12.96 -2.36 8.57
C ARG A 48 14.26 -3.01 8.10
N GLY A 49 14.80 -2.61 6.96
CA GLY A 49 16.04 -3.14 6.37
C GLY A 49 15.94 -4.56 5.76
N CYS A 50 15.14 -5.46 6.33
CA CYS A 50 14.87 -6.80 5.77
C CYS A 50 13.49 -6.90 5.08
N GLY A 51 12.82 -5.76 4.91
CA GLY A 51 11.48 -5.65 4.36
C GLY A 51 10.81 -4.36 4.79
N TYR A 52 9.67 -4.08 4.20
CA TYR A 52 8.93 -2.84 4.41
C TYR A 52 7.45 -3.11 4.63
N THR A 53 6.81 -2.27 5.43
CA THR A 53 5.36 -2.30 5.64
C THR A 53 4.75 -1.01 5.13
N VAL A 54 3.84 -1.11 4.17
CA VAL A 54 3.00 0.01 3.74
C VAL A 54 1.72 -0.04 4.55
N TYR A 55 1.42 1.04 5.27
CA TYR A 55 0.25 1.14 6.13
C TYR A 55 -0.50 2.44 5.87
N CYS A 56 -1.82 2.42 6.02
CA CYS A 56 -2.61 3.64 6.07
C CYS A 56 -2.62 4.19 7.50
N GLU A 57 -2.48 5.51 7.65
CA GLU A 57 -2.58 6.17 8.97
C GLU A 57 -3.97 6.04 9.60
N THR A 58 -5.00 5.83 8.78
CA THR A 58 -6.35 5.50 9.25
C THR A 58 -6.36 4.11 9.90
N GLN A 59 -6.72 4.05 11.19
CA GLN A 59 -6.77 2.79 11.94
C GLN A 59 -7.63 1.74 11.22
N ASN A 60 -7.10 0.52 11.15
CA ASN A 60 -7.75 -0.66 10.57
C ASN A 60 -8.17 -0.53 9.09
N CYS A 61 -7.51 0.32 8.30
CA CYS A 61 -7.83 0.46 6.88
C CYS A 61 -7.03 -0.49 5.97
N LEU A 62 -5.71 -0.28 5.89
CA LEU A 62 -4.81 -1.04 5.02
C LEU A 62 -3.46 -1.22 5.70
N ARG A 63 -2.95 -2.46 5.66
CA ARG A 63 -1.59 -2.80 6.09
C ARG A 63 -1.06 -3.95 5.24
N LEU A 64 -0.02 -3.66 4.48
CA LEU A 64 0.64 -4.60 3.58
C LEU A 64 2.10 -4.73 4.01
N THR A 65 2.52 -5.93 4.37
CA THR A 65 3.90 -6.22 4.74
C THR A 65 4.56 -6.99 3.62
N PHE A 66 5.67 -6.46 3.13
CA PHE A 66 6.49 -7.04 2.09
C PHE A 66 7.82 -7.50 2.70
N ARG A 67 8.26 -8.69 2.33
CA ARG A 67 9.60 -9.14 2.68
C ARG A 67 10.59 -8.55 1.69
N GLY A 68 11.69 -8.00 2.18
CA GLY A 68 12.84 -7.69 1.35
C GLY A 68 13.37 -8.98 0.75
N ILE A 69 13.85 -8.89 -0.49
CA ILE A 69 14.43 -10.03 -1.22
C ILE A 69 15.75 -10.43 -0.57
#